data_AF-A0A2K5Z6E4-F1
#
_entry.id   AF-A0A2K5Z6E4-F1
#
_cell.length_a   1.000
_cell.length_b   1.000
_cell.length_c   1.000
_cell.angle_alpha   90.00
_cell.angle_beta   90.00
_cell.angle_gamma   90.00
#
_symmetry.space_group_name_H-M   'P 1'
#
loop_
_entity.id
_entity.type
_entity.pdbx_description
1 polymer ?
#
loop_
_entity_poly.entity_id
_entity_poly.type
_entity_poly.pdbx_seq_one_letter_code
_entity_poly.pdbx_strand_id
1 'polypeptide(L)'
;MRMLPWLLAFSILGLQAWDTPTVVSRKEWGARPLACRALLTLPVAYIITDQLPGMQCQEQSICNQMLRGLQSHSIYTIGWCDVAYNFLVGDDGRVYEGVGWNIQGLHTQGYNNISLGIAFFGSKIGSSPSPAALSAAEGLISYAIQKGHLSPRYIQPLLLKEETCLDPQHPVMPRKVCPNIIKRSVWEARETHCPKMNLPAKYVIIIHTAGTSCTVSTDCQTVVRNIQSFHMDTRNFCDIGYHFLVGQDGGVYEGVGWHVQGSHTYGFNDIALGIAFIGYFVEKPPNAAALEAAQDLIQCAVVEGYLTPNYLLVGHSDVVSILSPGQALYNIISTWPHFKH
;
A
#
# COMPACT_ATOMS: atom_id res chain seq x y z
N MET A 1 -9.71 -4.86 -7.61
CA MET A 1 -10.91 -4.02 -7.75
C MET A 1 -10.50 -2.57 -7.62
N ARG A 2 -10.14 -1.93 -8.76
CA ARG A 2 -10.03 -0.47 -8.98
C ARG A 2 -9.65 0.36 -7.75
N MET A 3 -8.44 0.90 -7.73
CA MET A 3 -8.27 2.27 -7.22
C MET A 3 -9.41 3.12 -7.79
N LEU A 4 -10.19 3.75 -6.91
CA LEU A 4 -11.23 4.69 -7.30
C LEU A 4 -10.59 5.70 -8.26
N PRO A 5 -10.96 5.72 -9.55
CA PRO A 5 -10.20 6.40 -10.60
C PRO A 5 -10.38 7.93 -10.59
N TRP A 6 -10.80 8.54 -9.48
CA TRP A 6 -11.30 9.92 -9.47
C TRP A 6 -10.32 10.95 -8.93
N LEU A 7 -9.17 10.56 -8.37
CA LEU A 7 -8.11 11.49 -7.96
C LEU A 7 -7.10 11.83 -9.07
N LEU A 8 -7.36 11.44 -10.32
CA LEU A 8 -6.49 11.74 -11.47
C LEU A 8 -7.25 12.52 -12.56
N ALA A 9 -7.72 13.71 -12.19
CA ALA A 9 -7.66 14.85 -13.08
C ALA A 9 -7.21 16.02 -12.20
N PHE A 10 -6.23 16.80 -12.65
CA PHE A 10 -6.31 18.26 -12.74
C PHE A 10 -4.95 18.80 -13.16
N SER A 11 -4.80 18.88 -14.48
CA SER A 11 -4.01 19.88 -15.14
C SER A 11 -4.52 21.27 -14.74
N ILE A 12 -3.55 22.17 -14.59
CA ILE A 12 -3.67 23.61 -14.37
C ILE A 12 -4.75 24.18 -15.30
N LEU A 13 -5.91 24.60 -14.74
CA LEU A 13 -6.83 25.64 -15.24
C LEU A 13 -8.10 25.68 -14.36
N GLY A 14 -8.28 26.75 -13.59
CA GLY A 14 -9.56 27.12 -12.96
C GLY A 14 -9.59 26.98 -11.43
N LEU A 15 -9.51 28.11 -10.72
CA LEU A 15 -9.88 28.24 -9.32
C LEU A 15 -11.40 27.97 -9.17
N GLN A 16 -11.79 26.72 -8.96
CA GLN A 16 -13.05 26.42 -8.27
C GLN A 16 -12.79 26.51 -6.77
N ALA A 17 -13.56 27.34 -6.08
CA ALA A 17 -13.57 27.38 -4.63
C ALA A 17 -13.94 25.98 -4.12
N TRP A 18 -12.99 25.33 -3.43
CA TRP A 18 -13.27 24.07 -2.76
C TRP A 18 -14.18 24.37 -1.57
N ASP A 19 -15.43 23.89 -1.63
CA ASP A 19 -16.39 24.06 -0.55
C ASP A 19 -15.81 23.49 0.74
N THR A 20 -15.82 24.30 1.81
CA THR A 20 -15.44 23.85 3.15
C THR A 20 -16.26 22.62 3.53
N PRO A 21 -15.64 21.56 4.05
CA PRO A 21 -16.37 20.34 4.42
C PRO A 21 -17.44 20.68 5.45
N THR A 22 -18.65 20.16 5.26
CA THR A 22 -19.70 20.27 6.28
C THR A 22 -19.40 19.30 7.41
N VAL A 23 -18.75 19.82 8.46
CA VAL A 23 -18.37 19.04 9.65
C VAL A 23 -19.47 19.13 10.69
N VAL A 24 -20.06 17.99 11.04
CA VAL A 24 -20.95 17.80 12.18
C VAL A 24 -20.09 17.61 13.43
N SER A 25 -20.10 18.61 14.31
CA SER A 25 -19.31 18.61 15.54
C SER A 25 -19.75 17.53 16.52
N ARG A 26 -18.87 17.22 17.47
CA ARG A 26 -19.18 16.33 18.61
C ARG A 26 -20.48 16.71 19.33
N LYS A 27 -20.72 18.01 19.50
CA LYS A 27 -21.95 18.48 20.15
C LYS A 27 -23.18 18.19 19.30
N GLU A 28 -23.10 18.38 17.98
CA GLU A 28 -24.23 18.20 17.06
C GLU A 28 -24.65 16.75 16.90
N TRP A 29 -23.71 15.80 16.83
CA TRP A 29 -24.06 14.38 16.77
C TRP A 29 -24.37 13.76 18.14
N GLY A 30 -24.20 14.53 19.23
CA GLY A 30 -24.53 14.10 20.59
C GLY A 30 -23.48 13.18 21.21
N ALA A 31 -22.21 13.51 21.00
CA ALA A 31 -21.08 12.79 21.57
C ALA A 31 -21.06 12.87 23.09
N ARG A 32 -20.59 11.78 23.72
CA ARG A 32 -20.13 11.82 25.10
C ARG A 32 -18.87 12.69 25.23
N PRO A 33 -18.54 13.16 26.45
CA PRO A 33 -17.29 13.89 26.70
C PRO A 33 -16.07 13.09 26.22
N LEU A 34 -15.15 13.76 25.52
CA LEU A 34 -13.94 13.15 24.99
C LEU A 34 -12.99 12.78 26.14
N ALA A 35 -12.67 11.49 26.27
CA ALA A 35 -11.76 11.01 27.32
C ALA A 35 -10.32 10.79 26.83
N CYS A 36 -10.08 10.77 25.51
CA CYS A 36 -8.75 10.63 24.93
C CYS A 36 -7.90 11.88 25.19
N ARG A 37 -6.64 11.71 25.62
CA ARG A 37 -5.75 12.81 26.03
C ARG A 37 -4.44 12.91 25.25
N ALA A 38 -4.05 11.86 24.54
CA ALA A 38 -2.82 11.85 23.76
C ALA A 38 -2.93 12.86 22.61
N LEU A 39 -1.93 13.72 22.44
CA LEU A 39 -1.91 14.77 21.44
C LEU A 39 -1.14 14.33 20.18
N LEU A 40 -1.60 14.78 19.02
CA LEU A 40 -0.86 14.66 17.77
C LEU A 40 0.26 15.70 17.68
N THR A 41 1.37 15.31 17.07
CA THR A 41 2.38 16.28 16.61
C THR A 41 2.02 16.70 15.19
N LEU A 42 1.61 17.96 15.01
CA LEU A 42 1.16 18.49 13.73
C LEU A 42 2.29 19.23 12.98
N PRO A 43 2.29 19.25 11.64
CA PRO A 43 1.37 18.51 10.76
C PRO A 43 1.68 17.00 10.79
N VAL A 44 0.65 16.16 10.79
CA VAL A 44 0.89 14.72 10.61
C VAL A 44 1.30 14.41 9.17
N ALA A 45 2.05 13.32 8.99
CA ALA A 45 2.56 12.93 7.68
C ALA A 45 1.70 11.88 6.98
N TYR A 46 0.70 11.30 7.65
CA TYR A 46 -0.06 10.17 7.12
C TYR A 46 -1.58 10.37 7.22
N ILE A 47 -2.31 9.80 6.26
CA ILE A 47 -3.76 9.55 6.35
C ILE A 47 -3.98 8.05 6.38
N ILE A 48 -4.77 7.58 7.35
CA ILE A 48 -5.27 6.21 7.34
C ILE A 48 -6.77 6.25 7.08
N THR A 49 -7.20 5.57 6.02
CA THR A 49 -8.62 5.41 5.71
C THR A 49 -9.11 4.03 6.09
N ASP A 50 -10.32 3.95 6.61
CA ASP A 50 -10.94 2.69 6.98
C ASP A 50 -12.42 2.65 6.59
N GLN A 51 -13.00 1.46 6.48
CA GLN A 51 -14.43 1.26 6.27
C GLN A 51 -15.07 0.65 7.51
N LEU A 52 -16.29 1.09 7.80
CA LEU A 52 -17.16 0.59 8.86
C LEU A 52 -18.38 -0.10 8.23
N PRO A 53 -18.28 -1.42 7.93
CA PRO A 53 -19.38 -2.19 7.37
C PRO A 53 -20.58 -2.22 8.32
N GLY A 54 -21.78 -2.17 7.75
CA GLY A 54 -23.04 -2.19 8.52
C GLY A 54 -23.40 -0.85 9.18
N MET A 55 -22.66 0.22 8.92
CA MET A 55 -22.94 1.57 9.45
C MET A 55 -23.56 2.51 8.41
N GLN A 56 -24.30 1.95 7.46
CA GLN A 56 -24.84 2.71 6.34
C GLN A 56 -25.93 3.71 6.77
N CYS A 57 -25.81 4.97 6.36
CA CYS A 57 -26.78 6.01 6.73
C CYS A 57 -26.91 7.10 5.67
N GLN A 58 -28.14 7.48 5.32
CA GLN A 58 -28.42 8.49 4.29
C GLN A 58 -28.98 9.81 4.85
N GLU A 59 -29.30 9.84 6.15
CA GLU A 59 -29.78 11.03 6.85
C GLU A 59 -28.92 11.32 8.07
N GLN A 60 -28.64 12.60 8.33
CA GLN A 60 -27.80 13.02 9.46
C GLN A 60 -28.29 12.49 10.81
N SER A 61 -29.61 12.42 11.02
CA SER A 61 -30.22 11.88 12.25
C SER A 61 -29.82 10.41 12.49
N ILE A 62 -29.81 9.60 11.43
CA ILE A 62 -29.44 8.19 11.44
C ILE A 62 -27.93 8.05 11.60
N CYS A 63 -27.13 8.83 10.87
CA CYS A 63 -25.67 8.84 11.03
C CYS A 63 -25.26 9.21 12.45
N ASN A 64 -25.90 10.21 13.05
CA ASN A 64 -25.71 10.59 14.44
C ASN A 64 -26.01 9.42 15.39
N GLN A 65 -27.10 8.69 15.16
CA GLN A 65 -27.47 7.52 15.97
C GLN A 65 -26.45 6.40 15.85
N MET A 66 -26.01 6.07 14.63
CA MET A 66 -24.99 5.06 14.38
C MET A 66 -23.67 5.42 15.04
N LEU A 67 -23.24 6.69 14.95
CA LEU A 67 -22.01 7.16 15.57
C LEU A 67 -22.05 7.09 17.10
N ARG A 68 -23.18 7.41 17.74
CA ARG A 68 -23.37 7.20 19.18
C ARG A 68 -23.30 5.71 19.57
N GLY A 69 -23.83 4.83 18.72
CA GLY A 69 -23.70 3.38 18.87
C GLY A 69 -22.24 2.92 18.82
N LEU A 70 -21.49 3.38 17.81
CA LEU A 70 -20.07 3.10 17.66
C LEU A 70 -19.25 3.61 18.84
N GLN A 71 -19.50 4.85 19.31
CA GLN A 71 -18.84 5.40 20.49
C GLN A 71 -19.11 4.55 21.73
N SER A 72 -20.37 4.14 21.93
CA SER A 72 -20.75 3.30 23.06
C SER A 72 -20.07 1.92 23.01
N HIS A 73 -20.02 1.29 21.84
CA HIS A 73 -19.31 0.02 21.66
C HIS A 73 -17.79 0.16 21.89
N SER A 74 -17.18 1.22 21.36
CA SER A 74 -15.75 1.49 21.55
C SER A 74 -15.38 1.65 23.02
N ILE A 75 -16.18 2.39 23.79
CA ILE A 75 -15.94 2.66 25.21
C ILE A 75 -16.24 1.43 26.07
N TYR A 76 -17.42 0.84 25.92
CA TYR A 76 -17.91 -0.18 26.87
C TYR A 76 -17.57 -1.61 26.49
N THR A 77 -17.32 -1.89 25.21
CA THR A 77 -16.98 -3.25 24.74
C THR A 77 -15.50 -3.39 24.46
N ILE A 78 -14.89 -2.43 23.75
CA ILE A 78 -13.47 -2.51 23.36
C ILE A 78 -12.55 -1.92 24.45
N GLY A 79 -13.06 -1.00 25.27
CA GLY A 79 -12.28 -0.34 26.34
C GLY A 79 -11.45 0.85 25.85
N TRP A 80 -11.78 1.40 24.69
CA TRP A 80 -11.13 2.60 24.16
C TRP A 80 -11.64 3.88 24.84
N CYS A 81 -10.85 4.95 24.78
CA CYS A 81 -11.22 6.23 25.39
C CYS A 81 -12.33 6.97 24.62
N ASP A 82 -12.54 6.65 23.34
CA ASP A 82 -13.59 7.18 22.48
C ASP A 82 -13.67 6.34 21.19
N VAL A 83 -14.36 6.83 20.14
CA VAL A 83 -14.20 6.34 18.77
C VAL A 83 -12.73 6.41 18.34
N ALA A 84 -12.27 5.42 17.57
CA ALA A 84 -10.86 5.33 17.19
C ALA A 84 -10.37 6.39 16.20
N TYR A 85 -11.26 6.98 15.41
CA TYR A 85 -10.88 7.81 14.26
C TYR A 85 -10.97 9.30 14.59
N ASN A 86 -10.13 10.10 13.93
CA ASN A 86 -10.18 11.56 14.02
C ASN A 86 -11.47 12.10 13.40
N PHE A 87 -11.86 11.56 12.25
CA PHE A 87 -13.07 11.92 11.52
C PHE A 87 -13.76 10.68 10.94
N LEU A 88 -15.07 10.78 10.78
CA LEU A 88 -15.87 9.78 10.09
C LEU A 88 -16.65 10.44 8.95
N VAL A 89 -17.01 9.70 7.91
CA VAL A 89 -17.72 10.22 6.75
C VAL A 89 -18.93 9.36 6.46
N GLY A 90 -20.11 9.98 6.51
CA GLY A 90 -21.38 9.32 6.25
C GLY A 90 -21.70 9.22 4.76
N ASP A 91 -22.57 8.27 4.38
CA ASP A 91 -23.05 8.18 3.00
C ASP A 91 -23.91 9.40 2.59
N ASP A 92 -24.37 10.16 3.59
CA ASP A 92 -25.04 11.46 3.46
C ASP A 92 -24.13 12.61 3.02
N GLY A 93 -22.83 12.35 2.82
CA GLY A 93 -21.84 13.33 2.37
C GLY A 93 -21.41 14.33 3.43
N ARG A 94 -21.61 14.03 4.72
CA ARG A 94 -21.13 14.86 5.83
C ARG A 94 -19.92 14.24 6.51
N VAL A 95 -19.08 15.11 7.05
CA VAL A 95 -17.97 14.69 7.92
C VAL A 95 -18.44 14.80 9.37
N TYR A 96 -18.16 13.79 10.17
CA TYR A 96 -18.47 13.74 11.58
C TYR A 96 -17.19 13.81 12.39
N GLU A 97 -17.13 14.72 13.35
CA GLU A 97 -15.97 14.89 14.22
C GLU A 97 -15.85 13.70 15.19
N GLY A 98 -14.78 12.94 15.07
CA GLY A 98 -14.40 11.88 16.01
C GLY A 98 -13.59 12.45 17.17
N VAL A 99 -12.34 12.04 17.33
CA VAL A 99 -11.43 12.65 18.33
C VAL A 99 -10.89 14.03 17.90
N GLY A 100 -11.09 14.42 16.64
CA GLY A 100 -10.76 15.76 16.12
C GLY A 100 -9.29 15.93 15.70
N TRP A 101 -8.88 17.17 15.45
CA TRP A 101 -7.59 17.48 14.79
C TRP A 101 -6.35 17.30 15.65
N ASN A 102 -6.47 17.50 16.98
CA ASN A 102 -5.32 17.62 17.87
C ASN A 102 -5.08 16.36 18.71
N ILE A 103 -6.01 15.42 18.70
CA ILE A 103 -6.01 14.24 19.57
C ILE A 103 -5.65 13.02 18.74
N GLN A 104 -4.74 12.22 19.26
CA GLN A 104 -4.33 10.95 18.66
C GLN A 104 -5.50 9.96 18.69
N GLY A 105 -5.78 9.35 17.54
CA GLY A 105 -6.73 8.25 17.39
C GLY A 105 -6.20 6.91 17.91
N LEU A 106 -7.05 5.89 17.80
CA LEU A 106 -6.77 4.48 18.13
C LEU A 106 -7.01 3.56 16.93
N HIS A 107 -6.95 4.13 15.72
CA HIS A 107 -7.37 3.51 14.47
C HIS A 107 -6.35 2.55 13.86
N THR A 108 -5.05 2.76 14.03
CA THR A 108 -4.04 1.80 13.58
C THR A 108 -2.75 1.81 14.38
N GLN A 109 -2.39 0.64 14.90
CA GLN A 109 -1.15 0.42 15.63
C GLN A 109 0.07 0.83 14.80
N GLY A 110 0.98 1.59 15.41
CA GLY A 110 2.17 2.14 14.74
C GLY A 110 1.94 3.45 13.97
N TYR A 111 0.69 3.85 13.71
CA TYR A 111 0.36 5.08 12.98
C TYR A 111 -0.45 6.10 13.78
N ASN A 112 -1.03 5.69 14.92
CA ASN A 112 -1.92 6.53 15.74
C ASN A 112 -1.38 7.95 16.04
N ASN A 113 -0.09 8.09 16.35
CA ASN A 113 0.52 9.36 16.75
C ASN A 113 1.02 10.24 15.59
N ILE A 114 1.05 9.71 14.36
CA ILE A 114 1.63 10.34 13.16
C ILE A 114 0.65 10.41 12.00
N SER A 115 -0.63 10.12 12.24
CA SER A 115 -1.66 10.08 11.18
C SER A 115 -3.00 10.64 11.62
N LEU A 116 -3.80 11.08 10.66
CA LEU A 116 -5.24 11.27 10.82
C LEU A 116 -5.96 9.99 10.38
N GLY A 117 -6.82 9.46 11.24
CA GLY A 117 -7.75 8.38 10.90
C GLY A 117 -9.06 8.92 10.35
N ILE A 118 -9.45 8.47 9.15
CA ILE A 118 -10.73 8.79 8.50
C ILE A 118 -11.49 7.50 8.23
N ALA A 119 -12.65 7.31 8.87
CA ALA A 119 -13.49 6.14 8.66
C ALA A 119 -14.72 6.45 7.80
N PHE A 120 -15.00 5.63 6.80
CA PHE A 120 -16.19 5.72 5.96
C PHE A 120 -17.27 4.77 6.48
N PHE A 121 -18.49 5.28 6.62
CA PHE A 121 -19.66 4.45 6.80
C PHE A 121 -19.94 3.65 5.52
N GLY A 122 -20.39 2.39 5.67
CA GLY A 122 -20.58 1.51 4.51
C GLY A 122 -21.56 0.36 4.75
N SER A 123 -22.00 -0.26 3.66
CA SER A 123 -22.93 -1.41 3.70
C SER A 123 -22.22 -2.72 4.01
N LYS A 124 -21.15 -3.01 3.26
CA LYS A 124 -20.48 -4.32 3.23
C LYS A 124 -18.97 -4.11 3.15
N ILE A 125 -18.23 -5.09 3.64
CA ILE A 125 -16.77 -5.12 3.48
C ILE A 125 -16.44 -5.06 1.98
N GLY A 126 -15.56 -4.14 1.60
CA GLY A 126 -15.08 -3.99 0.22
C GLY A 126 -15.98 -3.18 -0.72
N SER A 127 -17.13 -2.65 -0.27
CA SER A 127 -17.93 -1.72 -1.08
C SER A 127 -17.28 -0.34 -1.10
N SER A 128 -17.13 0.30 -2.26
CA SER A 128 -16.60 1.68 -2.33
C SER A 128 -17.52 2.68 -1.60
N PRO A 129 -16.98 3.72 -0.92
CA PRO A 129 -17.80 4.78 -0.33
C PRO A 129 -18.65 5.50 -1.37
N SER A 130 -19.75 6.12 -0.94
CA SER A 130 -20.61 6.90 -1.85
C SER A 130 -19.83 8.08 -2.47
N PRO A 131 -20.18 8.53 -3.69
CA PRO A 131 -19.55 9.72 -4.28
C PRO A 131 -19.63 10.97 -3.39
N ALA A 132 -20.72 11.12 -2.64
CA ALA A 132 -20.89 12.20 -1.68
C ALA A 132 -19.91 12.08 -0.51
N ALA A 133 -19.71 10.87 0.02
CA ALA A 133 -18.72 10.61 1.06
C ALA A 133 -17.28 10.87 0.57
N LEU A 134 -16.95 10.46 -0.66
CA LEU A 134 -15.64 10.73 -1.26
C LEU A 134 -15.39 12.23 -1.39
N SER A 135 -16.36 12.97 -1.92
CA SER A 135 -16.26 14.43 -2.06
C SER A 135 -16.09 15.13 -0.69
N ALA A 136 -16.83 14.68 0.33
CA ALA A 136 -16.70 15.21 1.69
C ALA A 136 -15.32 14.95 2.29
N ALA A 137 -14.76 13.76 2.06
CA ALA A 137 -13.41 13.41 2.49
C ALA A 137 -12.34 14.24 1.77
N GLU A 138 -12.47 14.47 0.46
CA GLU A 138 -11.56 15.34 -0.31
C GLU A 138 -11.57 16.77 0.23
N GLY A 139 -12.75 17.32 0.53
CA GLY A 139 -12.88 18.63 1.18
C GLY A 139 -12.20 18.67 2.56
N LEU A 140 -12.35 17.60 3.35
CA LEU A 140 -11.70 17.47 4.65
C LEU A 140 -10.18 17.44 4.55
N ILE A 141 -9.63 16.65 3.63
CA ILE A 141 -8.18 16.51 3.41
C ILE A 141 -7.60 17.85 2.94
N SER A 142 -8.28 18.51 2.01
CA SER A 142 -7.89 19.82 1.51
C SER A 142 -7.85 20.86 2.63
N TYR A 143 -8.87 20.87 3.49
CA TYR A 143 -8.92 21.72 4.68
C TYR A 143 -7.78 21.40 5.66
N ALA A 144 -7.50 20.11 5.90
CA ALA A 144 -6.43 19.67 6.80
C ALA A 144 -5.05 20.16 6.34
N ILE A 145 -4.78 20.14 5.04
CA ILE A 145 -3.54 20.66 4.44
C ILE A 145 -3.48 22.17 4.61
N GLN A 146 -4.56 22.89 4.27
CA GLN A 146 -4.61 24.35 4.33
C GLN A 146 -4.41 24.88 5.76
N LYS A 147 -4.91 24.17 6.77
CA LYS A 147 -4.80 24.56 8.19
C LYS A 147 -3.54 24.01 8.88
N GLY A 148 -2.68 23.29 8.17
CA GLY A 148 -1.44 22.75 8.73
C GLY A 148 -1.66 21.56 9.68
N HIS A 149 -2.82 20.91 9.62
CA HIS A 149 -3.05 19.65 10.33
C HIS A 149 -2.40 18.47 9.61
N LEU A 150 -2.34 18.53 8.28
CA LEU A 150 -1.79 17.47 7.42
C LEU A 150 -0.68 18.04 6.53
N SER A 151 0.39 17.27 6.37
CA SER A 151 1.47 17.61 5.44
C SER A 151 0.94 17.68 3.99
N PRO A 152 1.31 18.69 3.19
CA PRO A 152 1.01 18.70 1.75
C PRO A 152 1.62 17.52 0.98
N ARG A 153 2.60 16.82 1.57
CA ARG A 153 3.24 15.60 1.03
C ARG A 153 2.85 14.37 1.86
N TYR A 154 1.61 14.34 2.36
CA TYR A 154 1.16 13.21 3.16
C TYR A 154 1.22 11.91 2.38
N ILE A 155 1.39 10.82 3.12
CA ILE A 155 1.40 9.45 2.60
C ILE A 155 0.12 8.78 3.08
N GLN A 156 -0.60 8.11 2.18
CA GLN A 156 -1.70 7.22 2.56
C GLN A 156 -1.18 5.78 2.46
N PRO A 157 -0.68 5.20 3.57
CA PRO A 157 -0.14 3.85 3.54
C PRO A 157 -1.29 2.87 3.41
N LEU A 158 -1.07 1.81 2.64
CA LEU A 158 -2.04 0.73 2.54
C LEU A 158 -1.81 -0.27 3.66
N LEU A 159 -2.53 -0.01 4.75
CA LEU A 159 -2.55 -0.83 5.96
C LEU A 159 -3.61 -1.92 5.76
N LEU A 160 -3.17 -3.18 5.79
CA LEU A 160 -4.11 -4.27 5.93
C LEU A 160 -4.65 -4.26 7.35
N LYS A 161 -5.98 -4.22 7.47
CA LYS A 161 -6.61 -4.76 8.67
C LYS A 161 -6.20 -6.22 8.78
N GLU A 162 -5.75 -6.64 9.95
CA GLU A 162 -5.64 -8.06 10.27
C GLU A 162 -7.03 -8.66 10.09
N GLU A 163 -7.25 -9.33 8.96
CA GLU A 163 -8.41 -10.21 8.83
C GLU A 163 -8.17 -11.37 9.79
N THR A 164 -8.96 -11.40 10.86
CA THR A 164 -9.18 -12.59 11.69
C THR A 164 -9.38 -13.78 10.76
N CYS A 165 -8.50 -14.75 10.86
CA CYS A 165 -8.45 -15.94 10.05
C CYS A 165 -9.79 -16.70 10.14
N LEU A 166 -10.61 -16.61 9.10
CA LEU A 166 -11.35 -17.78 8.66
C LEU A 166 -10.36 -18.55 7.81
N ASP A 167 -9.73 -19.55 8.40
CA ASP A 167 -9.02 -20.61 7.70
C ASP A 167 -9.90 -21.12 6.56
N PRO A 168 -9.61 -20.80 5.28
CA PRO A 168 -10.12 -21.59 4.21
C PRO A 168 -9.16 -22.77 4.11
N GLN A 169 -9.69 -23.99 4.19
CA GLN A 169 -9.02 -25.17 3.66
C GLN A 169 -8.67 -24.91 2.18
N HIS A 170 -7.56 -24.21 1.92
CA HIS A 170 -6.93 -24.19 0.64
C HIS A 170 -6.10 -25.47 0.56
N PRO A 171 -6.22 -26.23 -0.55
CA PRO A 171 -5.44 -27.42 -0.73
C PRO A 171 -3.97 -27.05 -0.59
N VAL A 172 -3.24 -27.83 0.21
CA VAL A 172 -1.79 -27.76 0.32
C VAL A 172 -1.24 -27.81 -1.10
N MET A 173 -0.87 -26.64 -1.64
CA MET A 173 -0.18 -26.56 -2.92
C MET A 173 1.11 -27.37 -2.77
N PRO A 174 1.42 -28.29 -3.70
CA PRO A 174 2.58 -29.15 -3.59
C PRO A 174 3.82 -28.27 -3.41
N ARG A 175 4.64 -28.65 -2.42
CA ARG A 175 5.88 -27.98 -2.01
C ARG A 175 6.82 -27.88 -3.23
N LYS A 176 6.69 -26.82 -4.03
CA LYS A 176 7.64 -26.56 -5.10
C LYS A 176 8.96 -26.16 -4.45
N VAL A 177 10.02 -26.86 -4.84
CA VAL A 177 11.40 -26.55 -4.46
C VAL A 177 11.68 -25.11 -4.88
N CYS A 178 12.32 -24.32 -4.02
CA CYS A 178 12.79 -22.98 -4.36
C CYS A 178 13.43 -22.95 -5.75
N PRO A 179 13.13 -21.95 -6.60
CA PRO A 179 13.70 -21.88 -7.93
C PRO A 179 15.23 -21.80 -7.83
N ASN A 180 15.92 -22.28 -8.86
CA ASN A 180 17.37 -22.12 -8.92
C ASN A 180 17.71 -20.63 -9.08
N ILE A 181 18.17 -20.00 -8.01
CA ILE A 181 18.58 -18.60 -8.00
C ILE A 181 20.01 -18.51 -8.54
N ILE A 182 20.18 -17.83 -9.67
CA ILE A 182 21.48 -17.48 -10.24
C ILE A 182 22.14 -16.44 -9.34
N LYS A 183 23.11 -16.90 -8.56
CA LYS A 183 23.80 -16.11 -7.55
C LYS A 183 24.58 -14.95 -8.16
N ARG A 184 24.81 -13.93 -7.34
CA ARG A 184 25.64 -12.75 -7.65
C ARG A 184 26.99 -13.07 -8.30
N SER A 185 27.68 -14.10 -7.84
CA SER A 185 28.99 -14.48 -8.39
C SER A 185 28.92 -14.99 -9.84
N VAL A 186 27.80 -15.56 -10.28
CA VAL A 186 27.64 -16.13 -11.62
C VAL A 186 27.58 -15.03 -12.68
N TRP A 187 26.91 -13.92 -12.39
CA TRP A 187 26.84 -12.77 -13.30
C TRP A 187 27.93 -11.71 -13.02
N GLU A 188 28.91 -12.04 -12.18
CA GLU A 188 30.06 -11.18 -11.83
C GLU A 188 29.63 -9.86 -11.17
N ALA A 189 28.74 -9.95 -10.18
CA ALA A 189 28.28 -8.80 -9.43
C ALA A 189 29.42 -8.06 -8.72
N ARG A 190 29.38 -6.73 -8.78
CA ARG A 190 30.18 -5.87 -7.90
C ARG A 190 29.72 -5.96 -6.44
N GLU A 191 30.58 -5.56 -5.51
CA GLU A 191 30.24 -5.54 -4.08
C GLU A 191 29.12 -4.54 -3.77
N THR A 192 28.26 -4.93 -2.82
CA THR A 192 27.16 -4.11 -2.33
C THR A 192 27.58 -3.32 -1.10
N HIS A 193 27.15 -2.07 -1.02
CA HIS A 193 27.33 -1.22 0.17
C HIS A 193 25.99 -0.78 0.76
N CYS A 194 24.91 -1.47 0.38
CA CYS A 194 23.56 -1.17 0.83
C CYS A 194 23.36 -1.60 2.30
N PRO A 195 22.44 -0.94 3.04
CA PRO A 195 22.11 -1.33 4.40
C PRO A 195 21.39 -2.69 4.42
N LYS A 196 21.26 -3.27 5.61
CA LYS A 196 20.55 -4.54 5.82
C LYS A 196 19.03 -4.36 5.66
N MET A 197 18.38 -5.40 5.18
CA MET A 197 16.91 -5.47 5.05
C MET A 197 16.24 -5.76 6.41
N ASN A 198 15.03 -5.22 6.63
CA ASN A 198 14.19 -5.66 7.74
C ASN A 198 13.35 -6.86 7.29
N LEU A 199 13.61 -8.02 7.89
CA LEU A 199 12.94 -9.28 7.58
C LEU A 199 12.03 -9.74 8.74
N PRO A 200 10.94 -10.49 8.46
CA PRO A 200 10.43 -10.81 7.12
C PRO A 200 9.85 -9.58 6.42
N ALA A 201 10.02 -9.51 5.10
CA ALA A 201 9.36 -8.48 4.30
C ALA A 201 7.84 -8.64 4.37
N LYS A 202 7.13 -7.53 4.16
CA LYS A 202 5.66 -7.47 4.20
C LYS A 202 5.02 -7.31 2.82
N TYR A 203 5.81 -6.86 1.85
CA TYR A 203 5.35 -6.59 0.50
C TYR A 203 6.22 -7.28 -0.54
N VAL A 204 5.61 -7.61 -1.67
CA VAL A 204 6.27 -7.93 -2.93
C VAL A 204 5.87 -6.84 -3.93
N ILE A 205 6.84 -6.16 -4.51
CA ILE A 205 6.61 -5.14 -5.54
C ILE A 205 7.11 -5.68 -6.87
N ILE A 206 6.19 -5.89 -7.80
CA ILE A 206 6.50 -6.33 -9.15
C ILE A 206 6.84 -5.12 -10.02
N ILE A 207 8.02 -5.20 -10.65
CA ILE A 207 8.64 -4.14 -11.43
C ILE A 207 8.94 -4.66 -12.83
N HIS A 208 9.00 -3.78 -13.84
CA HIS A 208 9.71 -4.09 -15.08
C HIS A 208 10.98 -3.26 -15.19
N THR A 209 12.00 -3.75 -15.88
CA THR A 209 13.24 -2.95 -16.09
C THR A 209 13.07 -1.86 -17.14
N ALA A 210 11.98 -1.91 -17.90
CA ALA A 210 11.68 -1.02 -19.03
C ALA A 210 12.78 -0.99 -20.10
N GLY A 211 13.54 -2.09 -20.22
CA GLY A 211 14.63 -2.25 -21.17
C GLY A 211 14.43 -3.45 -22.10
N THR A 212 15.52 -3.89 -22.71
CA THR A 212 15.54 -5.08 -23.58
C THR A 212 15.33 -6.34 -22.75
N SER A 213 14.42 -7.21 -23.21
CA SER A 213 14.25 -8.55 -22.66
C SER A 213 15.42 -9.46 -23.03
N CYS A 214 15.62 -10.54 -22.29
CA CYS A 214 16.63 -11.55 -22.57
C CYS A 214 15.99 -12.95 -22.48
N THR A 215 16.30 -13.85 -23.43
CA THR A 215 15.72 -15.21 -23.51
C THR A 215 16.78 -16.31 -23.38
N VAL A 216 18.05 -15.94 -23.31
CA VAL A 216 19.21 -16.84 -23.16
C VAL A 216 19.94 -16.44 -21.90
N SER A 217 20.33 -17.42 -21.07
CA SER A 217 20.89 -17.15 -19.74
C SER A 217 22.14 -16.25 -19.78
N THR A 218 23.06 -16.45 -20.73
CA THR A 218 24.25 -15.61 -20.89
C THR A 218 23.91 -14.16 -21.21
N ASP A 219 22.86 -13.93 -22.00
CA ASP A 219 22.39 -12.58 -22.35
C ASP A 219 21.74 -11.93 -21.12
N CYS A 220 20.95 -12.71 -20.36
CA CYS A 220 20.35 -12.22 -19.13
C CYS A 220 21.39 -11.82 -18.08
N GLN A 221 22.45 -12.62 -17.89
CA GLN A 221 23.57 -12.26 -17.01
C GLN A 221 24.21 -10.92 -17.43
N THR A 222 24.39 -10.73 -18.74
CA THR A 222 24.91 -9.47 -19.30
C THR A 222 23.96 -8.30 -19.04
N VAL A 223 22.65 -8.49 -19.23
CA VAL A 223 21.64 -7.46 -18.95
C VAL A 223 21.60 -7.10 -17.46
N VAL A 224 21.63 -8.08 -16.55
CA VAL A 224 21.67 -7.84 -15.10
C VAL A 224 22.91 -7.03 -14.71
N ARG A 225 24.08 -7.38 -15.24
CA ARG A 225 25.33 -6.64 -15.01
C ARG A 225 25.22 -5.20 -15.51
N ASN A 226 24.68 -4.98 -16.70
CA ASN A 226 24.48 -3.64 -17.25
C ASN A 226 23.50 -2.80 -16.41
N ILE A 227 22.45 -3.43 -15.86
CA ILE A 227 21.53 -2.76 -14.92
C ILE A 227 22.27 -2.38 -13.63
N GLN A 228 23.13 -3.25 -13.09
CA GLN A 228 23.97 -2.90 -11.93
C GLN A 228 24.90 -1.72 -12.24
N SER A 229 25.57 -1.73 -13.39
CA SER A 229 26.42 -0.61 -13.85
C SER A 229 25.64 0.70 -13.91
N PHE A 230 24.48 0.69 -14.57
CA PHE A 230 23.61 1.87 -14.64
C PHE A 230 23.18 2.37 -13.26
N HIS A 231 22.75 1.47 -12.36
CA HIS A 231 22.30 1.85 -11.03
C HIS A 231 23.41 2.47 -10.17
N MET A 232 24.60 1.87 -10.11
CA MET A 232 25.65 2.43 -9.26
C MET A 232 26.35 3.63 -9.92
N ASP A 233 26.66 3.55 -11.22
CA ASP A 233 27.53 4.53 -11.88
C ASP A 233 26.75 5.77 -12.34
N THR A 234 25.46 5.60 -12.67
CA THR A 234 24.61 6.70 -13.19
C THR A 234 23.58 7.17 -12.18
N ARG A 235 23.02 6.25 -11.36
CA ARG A 235 21.99 6.59 -10.36
C ARG A 235 22.54 6.75 -8.95
N ASN A 236 23.84 6.52 -8.73
CA ASN A 236 24.50 6.57 -7.42
C ASN A 236 23.84 5.66 -6.37
N PHE A 237 23.27 4.52 -6.81
CA PHE A 237 22.75 3.53 -5.88
C PHE A 237 23.91 2.74 -5.26
N CYS A 238 23.70 2.23 -4.05
CA CYS A 238 24.68 1.40 -3.36
C CYS A 238 24.90 0.02 -4.03
N ASP A 239 23.99 -0.39 -4.92
CA ASP A 239 24.02 -1.61 -5.75
C ASP A 239 22.90 -1.56 -6.81
N ILE A 240 22.67 -2.67 -7.53
CA ILE A 240 21.45 -2.91 -8.30
C ILE A 240 20.20 -2.73 -7.42
N GLY A 241 19.25 -1.89 -7.83
CA GLY A 241 18.14 -1.50 -6.96
C GLY A 241 17.13 -2.61 -6.61
N TYR A 242 17.12 -3.74 -7.32
CA TYR A 242 16.13 -4.82 -7.16
C TYR A 242 16.67 -5.96 -6.30
N HIS A 243 15.79 -6.64 -5.57
CA HIS A 243 16.15 -7.83 -4.79
C HIS A 243 16.42 -9.00 -5.72
N PHE A 244 15.52 -9.23 -6.69
CA PHE A 244 15.64 -10.26 -7.71
C PHE A 244 15.20 -9.74 -9.07
N LEU A 245 15.77 -10.31 -10.13
CA LEU A 245 15.37 -10.07 -11.51
C LEU A 245 14.95 -11.37 -12.18
N VAL A 246 13.99 -11.32 -13.09
CA VAL A 246 13.48 -12.51 -13.80
C VAL A 246 13.57 -12.31 -15.30
N GLY A 247 14.32 -13.19 -15.97
CA GLY A 247 14.48 -13.18 -17.43
C GLY A 247 13.40 -13.98 -18.16
N GLN A 248 13.25 -13.76 -19.47
CA GLN A 248 12.37 -14.59 -20.31
C GLN A 248 12.97 -16.00 -20.53
N ASP A 249 14.20 -16.24 -20.12
CA ASP A 249 14.79 -17.58 -20.02
C ASP A 249 14.21 -18.40 -18.85
N GLY A 250 13.38 -17.80 -18.00
CA GLY A 250 12.85 -18.42 -16.77
C GLY A 250 13.85 -18.39 -15.61
N GLY A 251 15.00 -17.71 -15.76
CA GLY A 251 16.01 -17.59 -14.73
C GLY A 251 15.65 -16.53 -13.68
N VAL A 252 15.91 -16.83 -12.41
CA VAL A 252 15.88 -15.86 -11.31
C VAL A 252 17.30 -15.41 -10.99
N TYR A 253 17.59 -14.13 -11.19
CA TYR A 253 18.89 -13.54 -10.97
C TYR A 253 18.90 -12.80 -9.63
N GLU A 254 19.83 -13.16 -8.76
CA GLU A 254 20.02 -12.49 -7.47
C GLU A 254 20.53 -11.07 -7.68
N GLY A 255 19.71 -10.08 -7.32
CA GLY A 255 20.12 -8.67 -7.22
C GLY A 255 20.76 -8.43 -5.85
N VAL A 256 20.25 -7.49 -5.05
CA VAL A 256 20.71 -7.35 -3.64
C VAL A 256 20.42 -8.58 -2.78
N GLY A 257 19.53 -9.47 -3.23
CA GLY A 257 19.21 -10.72 -2.55
C GLY A 257 18.27 -10.50 -1.36
N TRP A 258 18.20 -11.48 -0.44
CA TRP A 258 17.20 -11.50 0.63
C TRP A 258 17.50 -10.54 1.79
N HIS A 259 18.77 -10.38 2.16
CA HIS A 259 19.18 -9.78 3.44
C HIS A 259 19.61 -8.31 3.34
N VAL A 260 19.60 -7.75 2.13
CA VAL A 260 20.12 -6.42 1.83
C VAL A 260 19.00 -5.56 1.28
N GLN A 261 18.90 -4.34 1.79
CA GLN A 261 17.88 -3.39 1.39
C GLN A 261 18.05 -2.98 -0.08
N GLY A 262 16.96 -3.01 -0.84
CA GLY A 262 16.94 -2.51 -2.23
C GLY A 262 16.92 -0.99 -2.34
N SER A 263 16.85 -0.52 -3.59
CA SER A 263 16.67 0.91 -3.95
C SER A 263 15.63 1.06 -5.08
N HIS A 264 14.61 0.21 -5.08
CA HIS A 264 13.64 0.09 -6.16
C HIS A 264 12.40 0.96 -6.01
N THR A 265 11.94 1.20 -4.78
CA THR A 265 10.68 1.89 -4.51
C THR A 265 10.78 2.72 -3.24
N TYR A 266 10.76 4.05 -3.41
CA TYR A 266 10.83 5.00 -2.30
C TYR A 266 9.71 4.75 -1.28
N GLY A 267 10.05 4.69 0.02
CA GLY A 267 9.11 4.38 1.11
C GLY A 267 8.81 2.90 1.33
N PHE A 268 9.35 1.99 0.50
CA PHE A 268 9.15 0.55 0.63
C PHE A 268 10.45 -0.28 0.66
N ASN A 269 11.59 0.35 0.36
CA ASN A 269 12.87 -0.35 0.18
C ASN A 269 13.31 -1.23 1.36
N ASP A 270 12.90 -0.90 2.58
CA ASP A 270 13.25 -1.59 3.84
C ASP A 270 12.21 -2.63 4.28
N ILE A 271 11.05 -2.70 3.62
CA ILE A 271 9.93 -3.57 4.01
C ILE A 271 9.38 -4.43 2.86
N ALA A 272 9.84 -4.21 1.63
CA ALA A 272 9.35 -4.87 0.43
C ALA A 272 10.45 -5.57 -0.36
N LEU A 273 10.16 -6.77 -0.86
CA LEU A 273 10.97 -7.43 -1.87
C LEU A 273 10.60 -6.89 -3.27
N GLY A 274 11.55 -6.23 -3.93
CA GLY A 274 11.41 -5.79 -5.31
C GLY A 274 11.83 -6.86 -6.30
N ILE A 275 10.87 -7.40 -7.08
CA ILE A 275 11.10 -8.40 -8.13
C ILE A 275 10.91 -7.74 -9.49
N ALA A 276 11.99 -7.62 -10.27
CA ALA A 276 11.97 -6.95 -11.57
C ALA A 276 11.98 -7.95 -12.74
N PHE A 277 10.95 -7.91 -13.59
CA PHE A 277 10.96 -8.61 -14.86
C PHE A 277 11.85 -7.86 -15.86
N ILE A 278 12.81 -8.57 -16.45
CA ILE A 278 13.74 -8.02 -17.43
C ILE A 278 13.01 -7.84 -18.77
N GLY A 279 12.66 -6.60 -19.10
CA GLY A 279 11.96 -6.24 -20.34
C GLY A 279 11.02 -5.05 -20.20
N TYR A 280 10.24 -4.83 -21.26
CA TYR A 280 9.20 -3.79 -21.35
C TYR A 280 7.83 -4.43 -21.58
N PHE A 281 6.97 -4.41 -20.55
CA PHE A 281 5.72 -5.19 -20.52
C PHE A 281 4.45 -4.35 -20.50
N VAL A 282 4.46 -3.24 -21.25
CA VAL A 282 3.25 -2.40 -21.42
C VAL A 282 2.24 -3.09 -22.33
N GLU A 283 2.69 -3.53 -23.51
CA GLU A 283 1.81 -4.11 -24.53
C GLU A 283 1.80 -5.64 -24.53
N LYS A 284 2.97 -6.25 -24.28
CA LYS A 284 3.15 -7.71 -24.31
C LYS A 284 3.51 -8.19 -22.92
N PRO A 285 2.90 -9.29 -22.43
CA PRO A 285 3.25 -9.85 -21.13
C PRO A 285 4.58 -10.61 -21.19
N PRO A 286 5.22 -10.89 -20.04
CA PRO A 286 6.28 -11.89 -19.97
C PRO A 286 5.77 -13.28 -20.38
N ASN A 287 6.69 -14.15 -20.80
CA ASN A 287 6.36 -15.53 -21.10
C ASN A 287 6.05 -16.35 -19.83
N ALA A 288 5.49 -17.54 -20.03
CA ALA A 288 5.07 -18.42 -18.94
C ALA A 288 6.23 -18.79 -17.99
N ALA A 289 7.43 -19.05 -18.53
CA ALA A 289 8.60 -19.41 -17.74
C ALA A 289 9.01 -18.31 -16.75
N ALA A 290 9.01 -17.04 -17.18
CA ALA A 290 9.29 -15.91 -16.30
C ALA A 290 8.21 -15.76 -15.20
N LEU A 291 6.94 -15.91 -15.57
CA LEU A 291 5.83 -15.80 -14.61
C LEU A 291 5.89 -16.90 -13.55
N GLU A 292 6.15 -18.15 -13.97
CA GLU A 292 6.30 -19.30 -13.10
C GLU A 292 7.51 -19.13 -12.15
N ALA A 293 8.65 -18.70 -12.67
CA ALA A 293 9.85 -18.45 -11.88
C ALA A 293 9.63 -17.40 -10.78
N ALA A 294 8.89 -16.32 -11.09
CA ALA A 294 8.55 -15.30 -10.11
C ALA A 294 7.59 -15.82 -9.02
N GLN A 295 6.57 -16.61 -9.39
CA GLN A 295 5.66 -17.22 -8.42
C GLN A 295 6.39 -18.21 -7.50
N ASP A 296 7.26 -19.05 -8.07
CA ASP A 296 8.07 -20.01 -7.32
C ASP A 296 9.03 -19.30 -6.36
N LEU A 297 9.59 -18.16 -6.78
CA LEU A 297 10.45 -17.32 -5.94
C LEU A 297 9.68 -16.73 -4.75
N ILE A 298 8.48 -16.21 -4.98
CA ILE A 298 7.63 -15.65 -3.92
C ILE A 298 7.25 -16.74 -2.92
N GLN A 299 6.86 -17.92 -3.41
CA GLN A 299 6.53 -19.06 -2.55
C GLN A 299 7.75 -19.51 -1.72
N CYS A 300 8.94 -19.55 -2.34
CA CYS A 300 10.19 -19.82 -1.64
C CYS A 300 10.46 -18.79 -0.53
N ALA A 301 10.26 -17.50 -0.81
CA ALA A 301 10.44 -16.44 0.18
C ALA A 301 9.57 -16.63 1.42
N VAL A 302 8.33 -17.09 1.24
CA VAL A 302 7.43 -17.42 2.36
C VAL A 302 7.92 -18.63 3.15
N VAL A 303 8.30 -19.71 2.46
CA VAL A 303 8.75 -20.97 3.09
C VAL A 303 10.04 -20.76 3.89
N GLU A 304 10.96 -19.97 3.36
CA GLU A 304 12.26 -19.67 3.99
C GLU A 304 12.18 -18.54 5.03
N GLY A 305 11.01 -17.92 5.22
CA GLY A 305 10.79 -16.86 6.23
C GLY A 305 11.34 -15.49 5.85
N TYR A 306 11.68 -15.26 4.57
CA TYR A 306 12.04 -13.94 4.05
C TYR A 306 10.83 -13.04 3.79
N LEU A 307 9.65 -13.64 3.65
CA LEU A 307 8.39 -12.97 3.36
C LEU A 307 7.32 -13.48 4.33
N THR A 308 6.54 -12.58 4.92
CA THR A 308 5.44 -12.98 5.81
C THR A 308 4.37 -13.78 5.05
N PRO A 309 3.72 -14.80 5.62
CA PRO A 309 2.68 -15.57 4.94
C PRO A 309 1.47 -14.74 4.47
N ASN A 310 1.19 -13.61 5.14
CA ASN A 310 0.12 -12.67 4.80
C ASN A 310 0.63 -11.44 4.03
N TYR A 311 1.67 -11.61 3.19
CA TYR A 311 2.24 -10.52 2.43
C TYR A 311 1.24 -9.87 1.47
N LEU A 312 1.57 -8.67 1.01
CA LEU A 312 0.88 -8.02 -0.09
C LEU A 312 1.70 -8.02 -1.37
N LEU A 313 1.06 -8.39 -2.47
CA LEU A 313 1.63 -8.25 -3.80
C LEU A 313 1.02 -7.03 -4.48
N VAL A 314 1.89 -6.16 -5.00
CA VAL A 314 1.50 -4.95 -5.73
C VAL A 314 2.34 -4.78 -7.00
N GLY A 315 1.80 -4.10 -7.99
CA GLY A 315 2.60 -3.52 -9.06
C GLY A 315 3.33 -2.27 -8.58
N HIS A 316 4.47 -1.96 -9.18
CA HIS A 316 5.21 -0.72 -8.89
C HIS A 316 4.32 0.54 -9.05
N SER A 317 3.38 0.53 -9.98
CA SER A 317 2.40 1.59 -10.24
C SER A 317 1.39 1.80 -9.11
N ASP A 318 1.19 0.83 -8.23
CA ASP A 318 0.23 0.93 -7.12
C ASP A 318 0.74 1.79 -5.96
N VAL A 319 2.05 2.03 -5.92
CA VAL A 319 2.75 2.67 -4.82
C VAL A 319 3.60 3.87 -5.25
N VAL A 320 3.84 4.02 -6.56
CA VAL A 320 4.55 5.15 -7.17
C VAL A 320 3.84 5.53 -8.47
N SER A 321 3.76 6.84 -8.77
CA SER A 321 3.20 7.34 -10.04
C SER A 321 4.15 7.08 -11.22
N ILE A 322 4.22 5.81 -11.66
CA ILE A 322 5.05 5.32 -12.76
C ILE A 322 4.32 4.21 -13.52
N LEU A 323 4.70 3.97 -14.78
CA LEU A 323 4.07 2.96 -15.64
C LEU A 323 4.45 1.51 -15.29
N SER A 324 5.59 1.28 -14.64
CA SER A 324 6.04 -0.05 -14.22
C SER A 324 4.98 -0.73 -13.34
N PRO A 325 4.71 -2.04 -13.46
CA PRO A 325 5.41 -3.05 -14.25
C PRO A 325 4.97 -3.13 -15.72
N GLY A 326 4.20 -2.16 -16.20
CA GLY A 326 3.58 -2.16 -17.52
C GLY A 326 2.23 -2.86 -17.53
N GLN A 327 1.29 -2.36 -18.34
CA GLN A 327 -0.11 -2.77 -18.29
C GLN A 327 -0.31 -4.27 -18.53
N ALA A 328 0.39 -4.88 -19.48
CA ALA A 328 0.23 -6.31 -19.79
C ALA A 328 0.67 -7.20 -18.62
N LEU A 329 1.80 -6.88 -17.98
CA LEU A 329 2.25 -7.61 -16.78
C LEU A 329 1.35 -7.30 -15.57
N TYR A 330 0.96 -6.04 -15.38
CA TYR A 330 0.06 -5.62 -14.31
C TYR A 330 -1.27 -6.40 -14.33
N ASN A 331 -1.87 -6.56 -15.51
CA ASN A 331 -3.10 -7.33 -15.68
C ASN A 331 -2.95 -8.78 -15.21
N ILE A 332 -1.78 -9.40 -15.43
CA ILE A 332 -1.53 -10.78 -15.02
C ILE A 332 -1.35 -10.86 -13.51
N ILE A 333 -0.46 -10.06 -12.93
CA ILE A 333 -0.18 -10.10 -11.49
C ILE A 333 -1.42 -9.75 -10.67
N SER A 334 -2.36 -8.99 -11.25
CA SER A 334 -3.65 -8.68 -10.60
C SER A 334 -4.52 -9.90 -10.34
N THR A 335 -4.20 -11.05 -10.95
CA THR A 335 -4.88 -12.34 -10.74
C THR A 335 -4.12 -13.28 -9.79
N TRP A 336 -2.92 -12.89 -9.33
CA TRP A 336 -2.10 -13.73 -8.45
C TRP A 336 -2.63 -13.71 -7.00
N PRO A 337 -2.37 -14.78 -6.23
CA PRO A 337 -2.62 -14.77 -4.78
C PRO A 337 -1.92 -13.59 -4.11
N HIS A 338 -2.53 -13.07 -3.06
CA HIS A 338 -2.03 -11.91 -2.30
C HIS A 338 -1.97 -10.59 -3.09
N PHE A 339 -2.45 -10.55 -4.35
CA PHE A 339 -2.56 -9.28 -5.06
C PHE A 339 -3.51 -8.34 -4.34
N LYS A 340 -3.04 -7.13 -4.08
CA LYS A 340 -3.81 -6.11 -3.39
C LYS A 340 -4.82 -5.50 -4.36
N HIS A 341 -6.05 -6.02 -4.31
CA HIS A 341 -7.14 -5.60 -5.18
C HIS A 341 -7.59 -4.16 -5.01
#